data_AF-A0AAW1I8J3-F1
#
_entry.id   AF-A0AAW1I8J3-F1
#
_cell.length_a   1.000
_cell.length_b   1.000
_cell.length_c   1.000
_cell.angle_alpha   90.00
_cell.angle_beta   90.00
_cell.angle_gamma   90.00
#
_symmetry.space_group_name_H-M   'P 1'
#
loop_
_entity.id
_entity.type
_entity.pdbx_description
1 polymer ?
#
loop_
_entity_poly.entity_id
_entity_poly.type
_entity_poly.pdbx_seq_one_letter_code
_entity_poly.pdbx_strand_id
1 'polypeptide(L)'
;MKEKQPEPKYLPKSYAEVAGNDVIIKPKTKQDTKTTRDDLTKKLNPAELEIGITRVRSIKEGGLIITCKTNEDTSKIRKEVSKKLKNYSVTTREPKNPCVKIMDIDEELDEEKLKLNLVKQNDTVRSESDICVKTIKKLKKTYMAIVECDPVTFNRIMENSQLAVGWSVCRVFEDVGVFRGGFNHKATDCNTKMMCSTCKSPEHDTEQCESIAKTCQNCIFANKKLSLDLDVNHFIFDSNCPTLKG
;
A
#
# COMPACT_ATOMS: atom_id res chain seq x y z
N MET A 1 18.15 -41.98 -0.42
CA MET A 1 17.65 -40.76 0.25
C MET A 1 17.08 -39.87 -0.86
N LYS A 2 15.78 -39.57 -0.83
CA LYS A 2 15.17 -38.72 -1.88
C LYS A 2 15.40 -37.26 -1.49
N GLU A 3 16.17 -36.54 -2.30
CA GLU A 3 16.35 -35.09 -2.17
C GLU A 3 14.98 -34.41 -2.22
N LYS A 4 14.61 -33.72 -1.14
CA LYS A 4 13.45 -32.82 -1.16
C LYS A 4 13.83 -31.63 -2.02
N GLN A 5 13.13 -31.45 -3.13
CA GLN A 5 13.16 -30.18 -3.87
C GLN A 5 12.72 -29.06 -2.91
N PRO A 6 13.42 -27.91 -2.92
CA PRO A 6 13.04 -26.79 -2.07
C PRO A 6 11.66 -26.28 -2.49
N GLU A 7 10.75 -26.14 -1.54
CA GLU A 7 9.44 -25.56 -1.77
C GLU A 7 9.59 -24.13 -2.32
N PRO A 8 8.80 -23.73 -3.32
CA PRO A 8 8.86 -22.38 -3.88
C PRO A 8 8.54 -21.38 -2.76
N LYS A 9 9.51 -20.53 -2.43
CA LYS A 9 9.31 -19.42 -1.49
C LYS A 9 8.18 -18.55 -2.03
N TYR A 10 7.05 -18.52 -1.32
CA TYR A 10 5.94 -17.63 -1.63
C TYR A 10 6.41 -16.18 -1.46
N LEU A 11 6.76 -15.53 -2.57
CA LEU A 11 6.99 -14.09 -2.59
C LEU A 11 5.61 -13.41 -2.56
N PRO A 12 5.31 -12.55 -1.57
CA PRO A 12 4.09 -11.77 -1.61
C PRO A 12 4.07 -10.94 -2.89
N LYS A 13 2.92 -10.91 -3.57
CA LYS A 13 2.73 -10.06 -4.75
C LYS A 13 3.07 -8.61 -4.37
N SER A 14 3.93 -7.98 -5.15
CA SER A 14 4.29 -6.58 -4.99
C SER A 14 3.06 -5.68 -5.10
N TYR A 15 3.12 -4.47 -4.53
CA TYR A 15 2.01 -3.51 -4.66
C TYR A 15 1.64 -3.25 -6.14
N ALA A 16 2.62 -3.25 -7.03
CA ALA A 16 2.43 -3.10 -8.47
C ALA A 16 1.62 -4.27 -9.08
N GLU A 17 1.82 -5.50 -8.61
CA GLU A 17 1.03 -6.67 -9.01
C GLU A 17 -0.39 -6.70 -8.39
N VAL A 18 -0.58 -6.00 -7.27
CA VAL A 18 -1.87 -5.87 -6.57
C VAL A 18 -2.70 -4.68 -7.07
N ALA A 19 -2.06 -3.68 -7.68
CA ALA A 19 -2.72 -2.57 -8.37
C ALA A 19 -3.41 -3.09 -9.64
N GLY A 20 -4.57 -3.72 -9.46
CA GLY A 20 -5.33 -4.32 -10.54
C GLY A 20 -5.80 -3.31 -11.59
N ASN A 21 -6.07 -3.83 -12.79
CA ASN A 21 -6.64 -3.17 -13.96
C ASN A 21 -8.08 -2.66 -13.72
N ASP A 22 -8.27 -1.82 -12.70
CA ASP A 22 -9.55 -1.42 -12.13
C ASP A 22 -10.05 -0.11 -12.76
N VAL A 23 -11.28 -0.15 -13.27
CA VAL A 23 -12.08 1.04 -13.58
C VAL A 23 -13.07 1.27 -12.45
N ILE A 24 -13.04 2.46 -11.86
CA ILE A 24 -13.96 2.92 -10.83
C ILE A 24 -14.99 3.83 -11.50
N ILE A 25 -16.26 3.49 -11.35
CA ILE A 25 -17.39 4.24 -11.90
C ILE A 25 -18.25 4.69 -10.74
N LYS A 26 -18.39 6.00 -10.55
CA LYS A 26 -19.24 6.58 -9.49
C LYS A 26 -20.28 7.52 -10.09
N PRO A 27 -21.56 7.38 -9.72
CA PRO A 27 -22.57 8.34 -10.13
C PRO A 27 -22.26 9.71 -9.52
N LYS A 28 -22.51 10.79 -10.26
CA LYS A 28 -22.32 12.17 -9.75
C LYS A 28 -23.33 12.53 -8.66
N THR A 29 -24.50 11.91 -8.70
CA THR A 29 -25.53 12.01 -7.68
C THR A 29 -25.68 10.66 -6.99
N LYS A 30 -25.76 10.64 -5.66
CA LYS A 30 -25.89 9.41 -4.88
C LYS A 30 -27.13 8.62 -5.31
N GLN A 31 -26.93 7.35 -5.61
CA GLN A 31 -28.01 6.43 -5.99
C GLN A 31 -27.69 5.00 -5.52
N ASP A 32 -28.61 4.07 -5.77
CA ASP A 32 -28.36 2.66 -5.51
C ASP A 32 -27.43 2.04 -6.55
N THR A 33 -26.68 1.02 -6.13
CA THR A 33 -25.71 0.36 -7.01
C THR A 33 -26.37 -0.46 -8.10
N LYS A 34 -27.60 -0.96 -7.86
CA LYS A 34 -28.38 -1.68 -8.88
C LYS A 34 -28.69 -0.78 -10.06
N THR A 35 -29.11 0.47 -9.79
CA THR A 35 -29.36 1.49 -10.82
C THR A 35 -28.10 1.76 -11.66
N THR A 36 -26.95 1.94 -11.01
CA THR A 36 -25.67 2.12 -11.69
C THR A 36 -25.32 0.92 -12.58
N ARG A 37 -25.58 -0.30 -12.09
CA ARG A 37 -25.32 -1.54 -12.84
C ARG A 37 -26.21 -1.66 -14.06
N ASP A 38 -27.50 -1.38 -13.90
CA ASP A 38 -28.50 -1.45 -14.97
C ASP A 38 -28.23 -0.40 -16.06
N ASP A 39 -27.82 0.81 -15.68
CA ASP A 39 -27.44 1.86 -16.64
C ASP A 39 -26.19 1.47 -17.46
N LEU A 40 -25.24 0.80 -16.81
CA LEU A 40 -24.03 0.27 -17.45
C LEU A 40 -24.38 -0.85 -18.44
N THR A 41 -25.11 -1.88 -18.01
CA THR A 41 -25.43 -3.04 -18.85
C THR A 41 -26.33 -2.69 -20.03
N LYS A 42 -27.19 -1.67 -19.90
CA LYS A 42 -28.04 -1.17 -21.00
C LYS A 42 -27.24 -0.46 -22.10
N LYS A 43 -26.11 0.17 -21.77
CA LYS A 43 -25.34 1.01 -22.70
C LYS A 43 -24.01 0.40 -23.14
N LEU A 44 -23.55 -0.62 -22.44
CA LEU A 44 -22.24 -1.24 -22.64
C LEU A 44 -22.42 -2.75 -22.71
N ASN A 45 -22.00 -3.32 -23.84
CA ASN A 45 -21.88 -4.75 -24.02
C ASN A 45 -20.39 -5.12 -24.05
N PRO A 46 -19.87 -5.88 -23.06
CA PRO A 46 -18.48 -6.28 -23.03
C PRO A 46 -18.01 -7.10 -24.24
N ALA A 47 -18.90 -7.87 -24.86
CA ALA A 47 -18.56 -8.66 -26.04
C ALA A 47 -18.36 -7.77 -27.28
N GLU A 48 -19.21 -6.76 -27.48
CA GLU A 48 -19.08 -5.79 -28.59
C GLU A 48 -17.84 -4.91 -28.46
N LEU A 49 -17.37 -4.68 -27.23
CA LEU A 49 -16.17 -3.90 -26.95
C LEU A 49 -14.89 -4.75 -26.95
N GLU A 50 -15.02 -6.08 -27.13
CA GLU A 50 -13.92 -7.04 -27.10
C GLU A 50 -13.08 -6.95 -25.82
N ILE A 51 -13.74 -6.75 -24.66
CA ILE A 51 -13.07 -6.55 -23.37
C ILE A 51 -13.18 -7.76 -22.46
N GLY A 52 -12.08 -8.11 -21.80
CA GLY A 52 -12.06 -9.12 -20.73
C GLY A 52 -12.36 -8.51 -19.36
N ILE A 53 -13.46 -8.93 -18.71
CA ILE A 53 -13.76 -8.57 -17.32
C ILE A 53 -13.45 -9.76 -16.40
N THR A 54 -12.70 -9.50 -15.33
CA THR A 54 -12.33 -10.50 -14.31
C THR A 54 -13.25 -10.43 -13.11
N ARG A 55 -13.63 -9.22 -12.68
CA ARG A 55 -14.45 -9.03 -11.48
C ARG A 55 -15.25 -7.73 -11.54
N VAL A 56 -16.47 -7.74 -11.01
CA VAL A 56 -17.27 -6.53 -10.79
C VAL A 56 -17.73 -6.49 -9.34
N ARG A 57 -17.52 -5.37 -8.65
CA ARG A 57 -17.90 -5.20 -7.24
C ARG A 57 -18.55 -3.84 -6.97
N SER A 58 -19.50 -3.82 -6.06
CA SER A 58 -20.17 -2.61 -5.56
C SER A 58 -19.30 -1.86 -4.55
N ILE A 59 -19.40 -0.54 -4.55
CA ILE A 59 -18.78 0.34 -3.54
C ILE A 59 -19.82 1.34 -3.01
N LYS A 60 -19.43 2.09 -1.97
CA LYS A 60 -20.30 3.11 -1.35
C LYS A 60 -20.78 4.13 -2.39
N GLU A 61 -21.92 4.76 -2.07
CA GLU A 61 -22.53 5.83 -2.89
C GLU A 61 -22.98 5.36 -4.29
N GLY A 62 -23.29 4.08 -4.43
CA GLY A 62 -23.79 3.52 -5.69
C GLY A 62 -22.72 3.29 -6.74
N GLY A 63 -21.43 3.38 -6.39
CA GLY A 63 -20.34 3.15 -7.34
C GLY A 63 -20.10 1.67 -7.65
N LEU A 64 -19.39 1.43 -8.75
CA LEU A 64 -18.93 0.12 -9.20
C LEU A 64 -17.42 0.14 -9.46
N ILE A 65 -16.75 -0.97 -9.16
CA ILE A 65 -15.38 -1.24 -9.61
C ILE A 65 -15.43 -2.43 -10.57
N ILE A 66 -14.87 -2.25 -11.75
CA ILE A 66 -14.72 -3.27 -12.79
C ILE A 66 -13.22 -3.56 -12.95
N THR A 67 -12.80 -4.77 -12.56
CA THR A 67 -11.45 -5.27 -12.76
C THR A 67 -11.37 -5.95 -14.12
N CYS A 68 -10.53 -5.45 -15.00
CA CYS A 68 -10.34 -5.97 -16.36
C CYS A 68 -9.19 -6.99 -16.42
N LYS A 69 -9.10 -7.75 -17.53
CA LYS A 69 -7.98 -8.66 -17.77
C LYS A 69 -6.71 -7.90 -18.12
N THR A 70 -6.80 -6.88 -18.96
CA THR A 70 -5.64 -6.09 -19.43
C THR A 70 -5.79 -4.58 -19.21
N ASN A 71 -4.68 -3.84 -19.25
CA ASN A 71 -4.68 -2.37 -19.23
C ASN A 71 -5.36 -1.76 -20.47
N GLU A 72 -5.32 -2.46 -21.59
CA GLU A 72 -6.00 -2.04 -22.82
C GLU A 72 -7.53 -2.10 -22.64
N ASP A 73 -8.03 -3.18 -22.06
CA ASP A 73 -9.45 -3.34 -21.71
C ASP A 73 -9.93 -2.22 -20.77
N THR A 74 -9.13 -1.90 -19.76
CA THR A 74 -9.39 -0.79 -18.83
C THR A 74 -9.51 0.54 -19.59
N SER A 75 -8.64 0.77 -20.57
CA SER A 75 -8.65 1.98 -21.39
C SER A 75 -9.87 2.05 -22.31
N LYS A 76 -10.28 0.93 -22.91
CA LYS A 76 -11.49 0.82 -23.75
C LYS A 76 -12.75 1.10 -22.94
N ILE A 77 -12.93 0.43 -21.79
CA ILE A 77 -14.07 0.68 -20.88
C ILE A 77 -14.11 2.14 -20.46
N ARG A 78 -12.98 2.69 -20.00
CA ARG A 78 -12.91 4.08 -19.54
C ARG A 78 -13.44 5.05 -20.61
N LYS A 79 -12.94 4.92 -21.84
CA LYS A 79 -13.35 5.78 -22.97
C LYS A 79 -14.84 5.65 -23.27
N GLU A 80 -15.36 4.42 -23.36
CA GLU A 80 -16.75 4.18 -23.71
C GLU A 80 -17.74 4.63 -22.62
N VAL A 81 -17.43 4.37 -21.35
CA VAL A 81 -18.25 4.87 -20.23
C VAL A 81 -18.24 6.40 -20.22
N SER A 82 -17.07 7.04 -20.34
CA SER A 82 -16.98 8.50 -20.38
C SER A 82 -17.76 9.11 -21.56
N LYS A 83 -17.83 8.42 -22.70
CA LYS A 83 -18.58 8.85 -23.88
C LYS A 83 -20.09 8.70 -23.72
N LYS A 84 -20.57 7.54 -23.24
CA LYS A 84 -22.00 7.17 -23.19
C LYS A 84 -22.72 7.57 -21.89
N LEU A 85 -21.96 7.79 -20.81
CA LEU A 85 -22.48 7.95 -19.45
C LEU A 85 -21.92 9.20 -18.75
N LYS A 86 -22.29 10.39 -19.25
CA LYS A 86 -21.84 11.70 -18.73
C LYS A 86 -22.25 11.99 -17.27
N ASN A 87 -23.26 11.30 -16.76
CA ASN A 87 -23.75 11.44 -15.37
C ASN A 87 -22.87 10.70 -14.35
N TYR A 88 -21.85 10.00 -14.83
CA TYR A 88 -20.93 9.23 -14.01
C TYR A 88 -19.52 9.83 -14.09
N SER A 89 -18.79 9.75 -13.00
CA SER A 89 -17.35 9.94 -12.95
C SER A 89 -16.68 8.59 -13.15
N VAL A 90 -15.69 8.57 -14.03
CA VAL A 90 -14.94 7.37 -14.38
C VAL A 90 -13.48 7.64 -14.10
N THR A 91 -12.90 6.88 -13.19
CA THR A 91 -11.49 6.95 -12.86
C THR A 91 -10.87 5.57 -12.99
N THR A 92 -9.60 5.51 -13.36
CA THR A 92 -8.83 4.27 -13.36
C THR A 92 -7.88 4.30 -12.20
N ARG A 93 -7.63 3.15 -11.58
CA ARG A 93 -6.46 3.03 -10.72
C ARG A 93 -5.25 2.98 -11.64
N GLU A 94 -4.47 4.05 -11.66
CA GLU A 94 -3.17 3.97 -12.30
C GLU A 94 -2.28 3.07 -11.45
N PRO A 95 -1.61 2.08 -12.07
CA PRO A 95 -0.61 1.30 -11.36
C PRO A 95 0.43 2.29 -10.84
N LYS A 96 0.63 2.30 -9.52
CA LYS A 96 1.72 3.08 -8.94
C LYS A 96 3.02 2.36 -9.26
N ASN A 97 4.04 3.14 -9.59
CA ASN A 97 5.37 2.60 -9.65
C ASN A 97 5.74 2.05 -8.26
N PRO A 98 6.34 0.86 -8.18
CA PRO A 98 6.77 0.29 -6.91
C PRO A 98 7.87 1.14 -6.27
N CYS A 99 7.95 1.06 -4.95
CA CYS A 99 8.95 1.77 -4.16
C CYS A 99 9.93 0.79 -3.52
N VAL A 100 11.22 1.13 -3.59
CA VAL A 100 12.30 0.46 -2.87
C VAL A 100 12.68 1.30 -1.67
N LYS A 101 12.74 0.68 -0.50
CA LYS A 101 13.34 1.23 0.72
C LYS A 101 14.79 0.79 0.81
N ILE A 102 15.69 1.76 0.81
CA ILE A 102 17.13 1.57 0.98
C ILE A 102 17.49 1.93 2.43
N MET A 103 18.15 1.02 3.12
CA MET A 103 18.54 1.15 4.53
C MET A 103 20.06 1.16 4.68
N ASP A 104 20.53 1.75 5.78
CA ASP A 104 21.94 1.76 6.18
C ASP A 104 22.84 2.52 5.20
N ILE A 105 22.38 3.69 4.75
CA ILE A 105 23.22 4.64 4.02
C ILE A 105 24.09 5.38 5.06
N ASP A 106 25.42 5.30 4.94
CA ASP A 106 26.32 5.79 5.98
C ASP A 106 26.63 7.30 5.88
N GLU A 107 26.35 7.91 4.74
CA GLU A 107 26.60 9.33 4.48
C GLU A 107 25.32 10.13 4.22
N GLU A 108 25.40 11.45 4.44
CA GLU A 108 24.31 12.36 4.12
C GLU A 108 24.32 12.66 2.63
N LEU A 109 23.27 12.20 1.94
CA LEU A 109 23.09 12.41 0.51
C LEU A 109 21.89 13.30 0.24
N ASP A 110 22.05 14.19 -0.74
CA ASP A 110 20.94 14.82 -1.41
C ASP A 110 20.38 13.90 -2.50
N GLU A 111 19.24 14.28 -3.06
CA GLU A 111 18.54 13.49 -4.08
C GLU A 111 19.42 13.23 -5.32
N GLU A 112 20.15 14.22 -5.78
CA GLU A 112 20.95 14.14 -7.01
C GLU A 112 22.16 13.22 -6.81
N LYS A 113 22.86 13.32 -5.68
CA LYS A 113 23.96 12.40 -5.35
C LYS A 113 23.48 10.96 -5.16
N LEU A 114 22.32 10.78 -4.53
CA LEU A 114 21.75 9.44 -4.38
C LEU A 114 21.42 8.82 -5.74
N LYS A 115 20.77 9.56 -6.65
CA LYS A 115 20.52 9.09 -8.02
C LYS A 115 21.81 8.74 -8.75
N LEU A 116 22.81 9.62 -8.67
CA LEU A 116 24.12 9.41 -9.31
C LEU A 116 24.76 8.11 -8.80
N ASN A 117 24.81 7.91 -7.48
CA ASN A 117 25.36 6.69 -6.88
C ASN A 117 24.60 5.45 -7.35
N LEU A 118 23.26 5.51 -7.33
CA LEU A 118 22.42 4.39 -7.75
C LEU A 118 22.67 3.98 -9.21
N VAL A 119 22.73 4.95 -10.12
CA VAL A 119 22.91 4.70 -11.57
C VAL A 119 24.36 4.31 -11.90
N LYS A 120 25.36 4.89 -11.22
CA LYS A 120 26.78 4.66 -11.57
C LYS A 120 27.38 3.44 -10.89
N GLN A 121 26.86 3.02 -9.74
CA GLN A 121 27.43 1.91 -8.96
C GLN A 121 26.65 0.60 -9.09
N ASN A 122 25.46 0.60 -9.72
CA ASN A 122 24.58 -0.57 -9.76
C ASN A 122 24.03 -0.83 -11.16
N ASP A 123 24.36 -1.98 -11.75
CA ASP A 123 23.83 -2.41 -13.05
C ASP A 123 22.30 -2.65 -13.06
N THR A 124 21.70 -2.75 -11.87
CA THR A 124 20.25 -2.89 -11.69
C THR A 124 19.49 -1.62 -12.06
N VAL A 125 20.13 -0.44 -12.00
CA VAL A 125 19.54 0.87 -12.33
C VAL A 125 20.25 1.44 -13.55
N ARG A 126 19.56 1.49 -14.70
CA ARG A 126 20.23 1.83 -15.98
C ARG A 126 20.23 3.32 -16.29
N SER A 127 19.20 4.03 -15.83
CA SER A 127 19.02 5.44 -16.11
C SER A 127 18.42 6.16 -14.90
N GLU A 128 18.71 7.45 -14.75
CA GLU A 128 18.06 8.31 -13.76
C GLU A 128 16.55 8.41 -14.00
N SER A 129 16.09 8.25 -15.23
CA SER A 129 14.66 8.23 -15.57
C SER A 129 13.90 7.04 -14.98
N ASP A 130 14.63 5.98 -14.60
CA ASP A 130 14.05 4.75 -14.07
C ASP A 130 13.67 4.90 -12.59
N ILE A 131 14.16 5.97 -11.93
CA ILE A 131 14.05 6.18 -10.50
C ILE A 131 13.60 7.60 -10.13
N CYS A 132 12.86 7.72 -9.03
CA CYS A 132 12.45 8.99 -8.44
C CYS A 132 12.62 8.90 -6.91
N VAL A 133 13.50 9.72 -6.35
CA VAL A 133 13.71 9.75 -4.90
C VAL A 133 12.50 10.42 -4.24
N LYS A 134 11.81 9.70 -3.37
CA LYS A 134 10.62 10.19 -2.65
C LYS A 134 10.95 10.77 -1.30
N THR A 135 11.92 10.19 -0.62
CA THR A 135 12.26 10.56 0.75
C THR A 135 13.70 10.17 1.02
N ILE A 136 14.43 11.05 1.69
CA ILE A 136 15.66 10.74 2.38
C ILE A 136 15.45 11.14 3.84
N LYS A 137 15.73 10.23 4.77
CA LYS A 137 15.49 10.45 6.20
C LYS A 137 16.69 10.01 7.02
N LYS A 138 17.15 10.90 7.89
CA LYS A 138 18.14 10.60 8.92
C LYS A 138 17.54 9.68 9.99
N LEU A 139 18.21 8.57 10.25
CA LEU A 139 18.00 7.70 11.42
C LEU A 139 19.02 8.07 12.51
N LYS A 140 19.11 7.27 13.58
CA LYS A 140 20.02 7.56 14.70
C LYS A 140 21.48 7.68 14.28
N LYS A 141 21.95 6.80 13.40
CA LYS A 141 23.36 6.71 12.97
C LYS A 141 23.56 6.64 11.45
N THR A 142 22.50 6.31 10.72
CA THR A 142 22.51 6.09 9.26
C THR A 142 21.37 6.86 8.63
N TYR A 143 21.26 6.80 7.31
CA TYR A 143 20.16 7.35 6.54
C TYR A 143 19.35 6.22 5.90
N MET A 144 18.09 6.50 5.61
CA MET A 144 17.23 5.66 4.77
C MET A 144 16.72 6.49 3.61
N ALA A 145 16.48 5.82 2.48
CA ALA A 145 15.83 6.43 1.33
C ALA A 145 14.64 5.59 0.85
N ILE A 146 13.62 6.26 0.31
CA ILE A 146 12.55 5.61 -0.43
C ILE A 146 12.65 6.11 -1.87
N VAL A 147 12.77 5.17 -2.80
CA VAL A 147 12.95 5.43 -4.23
C VAL A 147 11.84 4.73 -4.98
N GLU A 148 10.99 5.50 -5.65
CA GLU A 148 10.03 4.97 -6.62
C GLU A 148 10.78 4.60 -7.90
N CYS A 149 10.45 3.47 -8.51
CA CYS A 149 11.09 3.04 -9.75
C CYS A 149 10.11 2.29 -10.65
N ASP A 150 10.44 2.16 -11.93
CA ASP A 150 9.62 1.36 -12.83
C ASP A 150 9.65 -0.13 -12.44
N PRO A 151 8.63 -0.93 -12.82
CA PRO A 151 8.55 -2.34 -12.42
C PRO A 151 9.74 -3.20 -12.85
N VAL A 152 10.39 -2.88 -13.97
CA VAL A 152 11.53 -3.66 -14.48
C VAL A 152 12.76 -3.39 -13.60
N THR A 153 13.03 -2.13 -13.29
CA THR A 153 14.11 -1.73 -12.39
C THR A 153 13.87 -2.26 -10.98
N PHE A 154 12.63 -2.18 -10.48
CA PHE A 154 12.25 -2.74 -9.18
C PHE A 154 12.58 -4.22 -9.07
N ASN A 155 12.16 -5.04 -10.04
CA ASN A 155 12.39 -6.48 -9.99
C ASN A 155 13.89 -6.80 -9.96
N ARG A 156 14.71 -6.10 -10.76
CA ARG A 156 16.18 -6.28 -10.74
C ARG A 156 16.78 -5.94 -9.39
N ILE A 157 16.35 -4.82 -8.78
CA ILE A 157 16.84 -4.41 -7.45
C ILE A 157 16.45 -5.47 -6.41
N MET A 158 15.21 -5.95 -6.43
CA MET A 158 14.72 -6.95 -5.47
C MET A 158 15.42 -8.31 -5.63
N GLU A 159 15.70 -8.74 -6.87
CA GLU A 159 16.49 -9.94 -7.16
C GLU A 159 17.91 -9.85 -6.60
N ASN A 160 18.55 -8.68 -6.69
CA ASN A 160 19.88 -8.45 -6.12
C ASN A 160 19.86 -8.26 -4.59
N SER A 161 18.74 -7.79 -4.03
CA SER A 161 18.50 -7.55 -2.60
C SER A 161 19.45 -6.55 -1.90
N GLN A 162 20.37 -5.92 -2.64
CA GLN A 162 21.34 -4.95 -2.14
C GLN A 162 21.64 -3.89 -3.21
N LEU A 163 22.07 -2.71 -2.78
CA LEU A 163 22.54 -1.63 -3.66
C LEU A 163 23.79 -0.99 -3.06
N ALA A 164 24.80 -0.74 -3.89
CA ALA A 164 25.94 0.09 -3.54
C ALA A 164 25.54 1.57 -3.56
N VAL A 165 25.88 2.28 -2.48
CA VAL A 165 25.68 3.73 -2.35
C VAL A 165 26.94 4.31 -1.70
N GLY A 166 27.73 5.04 -2.49
CA GLY A 166 29.00 5.61 -2.03
C GLY A 166 29.99 4.49 -1.74
N TRP A 167 30.34 4.33 -0.46
CA TRP A 167 31.24 3.27 0.04
C TRP A 167 30.49 2.14 0.77
N SER A 168 29.16 2.22 0.83
CA SER A 168 28.33 1.30 1.61
C SER A 168 27.53 0.37 0.70
N VAL A 169 27.37 -0.88 1.13
CA VAL A 169 26.42 -1.83 0.52
C VAL A 169 25.15 -1.82 1.35
N CYS A 170 24.13 -1.16 0.83
CA CYS A 170 22.86 -0.92 1.51
C CYS A 170 21.87 -2.06 1.27
N ARG A 171 21.09 -2.38 2.31
CA ARG A 171 20.02 -3.38 2.23
C ARG A 171 18.78 -2.76 1.60
N VAL A 172 18.10 -3.51 0.74
CA VAL A 172 16.87 -3.05 0.09
C VAL A 172 15.66 -3.87 0.50
N PHE A 173 14.51 -3.20 0.58
CA PHE A 173 13.24 -3.82 0.90
C PHE A 173 12.17 -3.23 -0.02
N GLU A 174 11.13 -4.00 -0.33
CA GLU A 174 9.93 -3.42 -0.92
C GLU A 174 9.28 -2.46 0.09
N ASP A 175 9.07 -1.22 -0.32
CA ASP A 175 8.24 -0.28 0.43
C ASP A 175 6.78 -0.41 -0.04
N VAL A 176 6.03 -1.28 0.63
CA VAL A 176 4.60 -1.50 0.35
C VAL A 176 3.70 -0.34 0.82
N GLY A 177 4.26 0.75 1.36
CA GLY A 177 3.48 1.90 1.87
C GLY A 177 2.43 1.52 2.93
N VAL A 178 2.62 0.40 3.62
CA VAL A 178 1.63 -0.10 4.58
C VAL A 178 1.81 0.64 5.90
N PHE A 179 0.88 1.52 6.22
CA PHE A 179 0.64 1.98 7.59
C PHE A 179 0.25 0.74 8.43
N ARG A 180 1.19 0.25 9.25
CA ARG A 180 0.92 -0.92 10.10
C ARG A 180 0.02 -0.52 11.27
N GLY A 181 -1.10 -1.24 11.41
CA GLY A 181 -1.85 -1.45 12.65
C GLY A 181 -2.82 -0.34 13.07
N GLY A 182 -4.10 -0.42 12.69
CA GLY A 182 -5.18 0.41 13.26
C GLY A 182 -5.30 1.85 12.75
N PHE A 183 -4.25 2.41 12.13
CA PHE A 183 -4.15 3.79 11.65
C PHE A 183 -4.36 3.94 10.13
N ASN A 184 -5.41 3.34 9.57
CA ASN A 184 -5.73 3.45 8.13
C ASN A 184 -6.30 4.83 7.71
N HIS A 185 -5.87 5.89 8.38
CA HIS A 185 -6.27 7.27 8.16
C HIS A 185 -5.20 8.17 8.80
N LYS A 186 -4.96 9.36 8.23
CA LYS A 186 -4.07 10.34 8.87
C LYS A 186 -4.67 10.76 10.21
N ALA A 187 -3.89 11.26 11.16
CA ALA A 187 -4.44 11.80 12.42
C ALA A 187 -5.55 12.85 12.16
N THR A 188 -5.43 13.61 11.08
CA THR A 188 -6.45 14.57 10.58
C THR A 188 -7.77 13.94 10.16
N ASP A 189 -7.72 12.67 9.77
CA ASP A 189 -8.84 11.89 9.24
C ASP A 189 -9.38 10.90 10.31
N CYS A 190 -8.94 11.07 11.56
CA CYS A 190 -9.35 10.25 12.69
C CYS A 190 -10.71 10.70 13.21
N ASN A 191 -11.73 9.88 12.95
CA ASN A 191 -13.07 10.08 13.52
C ASN A 191 -13.20 9.42 14.91
N THR A 192 -12.10 8.93 15.49
CA THR A 192 -12.10 8.29 16.81
C THR A 192 -11.63 9.30 17.84
N LYS A 193 -12.30 9.37 19.00
CA LYS A 193 -11.84 10.19 20.11
C LYS A 193 -10.44 9.73 20.52
N MET A 194 -9.50 10.66 20.61
CA MET A 194 -8.15 10.38 21.11
C MET A 194 -8.26 9.86 22.55
N MET A 195 -7.62 8.72 22.82
CA MET A 195 -7.62 8.08 24.12
C MET A 195 -6.17 7.92 24.57
N CYS A 196 -5.94 8.03 25.87
CA CYS A 196 -4.66 7.73 26.49
C CYS A 196 -4.21 6.30 26.12
N SER A 197 -2.98 6.17 25.63
CA SER A 197 -2.43 4.88 25.19
C SER A 197 -2.06 3.95 26.35
N THR A 198 -2.03 4.47 27.59
CA THR A 198 -1.75 3.71 28.81
C THR A 198 -3.03 3.15 29.42
N CYS A 199 -4.00 4.00 29.74
CA CYS A 199 -5.20 3.61 30.52
C CYS A 199 -6.51 3.70 29.74
N LYS A 200 -6.47 4.06 28.45
CA LYS A 200 -7.64 4.20 27.58
C LYS A 200 -8.63 5.30 28.03
N SER A 201 -8.23 6.19 28.95
CA SER A 201 -9.08 7.33 29.30
C SER A 201 -9.12 8.34 28.15
N PRO A 202 -10.30 8.85 27.77
CA PRO A 202 -10.43 9.94 26.81
C PRO A 202 -10.27 11.34 27.44
N GLU A 203 -9.91 11.42 28.72
CA GLU A 203 -9.88 12.66 29.51
C GLU A 203 -8.51 13.34 29.53
N HIS A 204 -7.45 12.61 29.18
CA HIS A 204 -6.08 13.11 29.20
C HIS A 204 -5.25 12.51 28.07
N ASP A 205 -4.15 13.20 27.75
CA ASP A 205 -3.11 12.65 26.89
C ASP A 205 -2.20 11.69 27.68
N THR A 206 -1.57 10.76 26.97
CA THR A 206 -0.67 9.73 27.55
C THR A 206 0.42 10.35 28.42
N GLU A 207 0.93 11.53 28.06
CA GLU A 207 1.96 12.24 28.82
C GLU A 207 1.49 12.69 30.21
N GLN A 208 0.18 12.87 30.39
CA GLN A 208 -0.46 13.29 31.63
C GLN A 208 -1.11 12.11 32.37
N CYS A 209 -0.78 10.87 31.97
CA CYS A 209 -1.40 9.69 32.56
C CYS A 209 -0.72 9.31 33.89
N GLU A 210 -1.48 9.40 34.98
CA GLU A 210 -1.05 8.95 36.33
C GLU A 210 -1.48 7.51 36.64
N SER A 211 -2.14 6.83 35.69
CA SER A 211 -2.65 5.49 35.91
C SER A 211 -1.53 4.44 35.88
N ILE A 212 -1.49 3.61 36.92
CA ILE A 212 -0.60 2.45 37.01
C ILE A 212 -1.14 1.30 36.14
N ALA A 213 -2.46 1.25 35.95
CA ALA A 213 -3.12 0.20 35.17
C ALA A 213 -2.91 0.45 33.67
N LYS A 214 -2.27 -0.53 33.02
CA LYS A 214 -2.00 -0.51 31.58
C LYS A 214 -3.05 -1.33 30.86
N THR A 215 -3.54 -0.82 29.73
CA THR A 215 -4.58 -1.48 28.94
C THR A 215 -4.23 -1.43 27.46
N CYS A 216 -4.08 -2.60 26.83
CA CYS A 216 -3.73 -2.75 25.44
C CYS A 216 -4.96 -2.69 24.53
N GLN A 217 -5.13 -1.57 23.85
CA GLN A 217 -6.26 -1.36 22.93
C GLN A 217 -6.24 -2.33 21.74
N ASN A 218 -5.06 -2.71 21.24
CA ASN A 218 -4.94 -3.65 20.12
C ASN A 218 -5.46 -5.04 20.50
N CYS A 219 -5.09 -5.54 21.70
CA CYS A 219 -5.59 -6.83 22.21
C CYS A 219 -7.09 -6.79 22.50
N ILE A 220 -7.62 -5.70 23.08
CA ILE A 220 -9.09 -5.53 23.26
C ILE A 220 -9.81 -5.62 21.92
N PHE A 221 -9.30 -4.92 20.90
CA PHE A 221 -9.90 -4.93 19.57
C PHE A 221 -9.80 -6.30 18.91
N ALA A 222 -8.65 -6.98 19.03
CA ALA A 222 -8.45 -8.33 18.54
C ALA A 222 -9.39 -9.33 19.21
N ASN A 223 -9.54 -9.29 20.53
CA ASN A 223 -10.49 -10.11 21.28
C ASN A 223 -11.92 -9.88 20.81
N LYS A 224 -12.33 -8.62 20.63
CA LYS A 224 -13.69 -8.29 20.16
C LYS A 224 -13.95 -8.73 18.72
N LYS A 225 -12.99 -8.51 17.82
CA LYS A 225 -13.18 -8.71 16.38
C LYS A 225 -12.97 -10.15 15.95
N LEU A 226 -12.02 -10.83 16.59
CA LEU A 226 -11.57 -12.17 16.22
C LEU A 226 -11.98 -13.22 17.25
N SER A 227 -12.71 -12.83 18.30
CA SER A 227 -13.14 -13.72 19.39
C SER A 227 -11.95 -14.44 20.05
N LEU A 228 -10.86 -13.70 20.26
CA LEU A 228 -9.66 -14.18 20.96
C LEU A 228 -9.75 -13.86 22.46
N ASP A 229 -8.91 -14.53 23.25
CA ASP A 229 -8.75 -14.33 24.68
C ASP A 229 -7.32 -13.90 25.02
N LEU A 230 -6.86 -12.82 24.40
CA LEU A 230 -5.54 -12.24 24.65
C LEU A 230 -5.57 -11.45 25.97
N ASP A 231 -4.47 -11.52 26.73
CA ASP A 231 -4.26 -10.59 27.82
C ASP A 231 -4.33 -9.14 27.31
N VAL A 232 -4.96 -8.28 28.10
CA VAL A 232 -5.13 -6.86 27.78
C VAL A 232 -4.42 -5.96 28.79
N ASN A 233 -3.86 -6.51 29.87
CA ASN A 233 -3.31 -5.74 30.98
C ASN A 233 -1.83 -5.38 30.78
N HIS A 234 -1.52 -4.83 29.61
CA HIS A 234 -0.17 -4.41 29.24
C HIS A 234 -0.21 -3.15 28.39
N PHE A 235 0.96 -2.54 28.19
CA PHE A 235 1.07 -1.34 27.37
C PHE A 235 0.94 -1.67 25.89
N ILE A 236 0.32 -0.80 25.09
CA ILE A 236 0.08 -1.07 23.67
C ILE A 236 1.37 -1.27 22.86
N PHE A 237 2.50 -0.71 23.33
CA PHE A 237 3.83 -0.86 22.73
C PHE A 237 4.73 -1.88 23.46
N ASP A 238 4.15 -2.74 24.30
CA ASP A 238 4.90 -3.80 24.98
C ASP A 238 5.51 -4.78 23.96
N SER A 239 6.80 -5.07 24.09
CA SER A 239 7.52 -5.99 23.19
C SER A 239 6.96 -7.42 23.23
N ASN A 240 6.24 -7.78 24.29
CA ASN A 240 5.57 -9.06 24.44
C ASN A 240 4.12 -9.07 23.95
N CYS A 241 3.59 -7.93 23.48
CA CYS A 241 2.23 -7.86 22.98
C CYS A 241 2.02 -8.81 21.78
N PRO A 242 1.07 -9.76 21.87
CA PRO A 242 0.80 -10.72 20.79
C PRO A 242 0.37 -10.04 19.48
N THR A 243 -0.25 -8.87 19.55
CA THR A 243 -0.69 -8.11 18.37
C THR A 243 0.42 -7.30 17.70
N LEU A 244 1.60 -7.18 18.34
CA LEU A 244 2.78 -6.54 17.76
C LEU A 244 3.76 -7.54 17.13
N LYS A 245 3.75 -8.80 17.58
CA LYS A 245 4.51 -9.90 16.98
C LYS A 245 3.72 -10.46 15.78
N GLY A 246 3.84 -9.77 14.64
CA GLY A 246 3.23 -10.17 13.36
C GLY A 246 4.27 -10.34 12.27
#